data_AF-A0A2C1DRS9-F1
#
_entry.id   AF-A0A2C1DRS9-F1
#
_cell.length_a   1.000
_cell.length_b   1.000
_cell.length_c   1.000
_cell.angle_alpha   90.00
_cell.angle_beta   90.00
_cell.angle_gamma   90.00
#
_symmetry.space_group_name_H-M   'P 1'
#
loop_
_entity.id
_entity.type
_entity.pdbx_description
1 polymer ?
#
loop_
_entity_poly.entity_id
_entity_poly.type
_entity_poly.pdbx_seq_one_letter_code
_entity_poly.pdbx_strand_id
1 'polypeptide(L)'
;ATGATGEKALYLATDQSIANGQFFGLGTSQGGVNGFARNTVVIPKAATITDLVFNIRDDNAQPGGPSGVKTAEIWVSGPCATGATGTGIIVTLTGAACCGTATGSFPVNQCDLLSVRVTVENGALENGAAATILFDDN
;
A
#
# COMPACT_ATOMS: atom_id res chain seq x y z
N ALA A 1 -4.81 -34.81 -4.99
CA ALA A 1 -3.93 -33.93 -4.21
C ALA A 1 -4.44 -32.51 -4.38
N THR A 2 -5.03 -31.91 -3.35
CA THR A 2 -5.21 -30.46 -3.30
C THR A 2 -3.83 -29.88 -3.01
N GLY A 3 -3.16 -29.41 -4.07
CA GLY A 3 -1.92 -28.64 -3.90
C GLY A 3 -2.21 -27.42 -3.04
N ALA A 4 -1.20 -26.91 -2.32
CA ALA A 4 -1.32 -25.63 -1.65
C ALA A 4 -1.76 -24.58 -2.69
N THR A 5 -2.94 -23.99 -2.49
CA THR A 5 -3.34 -22.81 -3.25
C THR A 5 -2.29 -21.75 -2.91
N GLY A 6 -1.36 -21.49 -3.83
CA GLY A 6 -0.31 -20.52 -3.58
C GLY A 6 -0.95 -19.16 -3.33
N GLU A 7 -0.75 -18.60 -2.13
CA GLU A 7 -1.15 -17.23 -1.82
C GLU A 7 -0.64 -16.31 -2.91
N LYS A 8 -1.55 -15.56 -3.52
CA LYS A 8 -1.21 -14.63 -4.60
C LYS A 8 -0.85 -13.31 -3.97
N ALA A 9 0.34 -12.81 -4.30
CA ALA A 9 0.89 -11.62 -3.69
C ALA A 9 1.32 -10.60 -4.75
N LEU A 10 1.10 -9.33 -4.43
CA LEU A 10 1.63 -8.19 -5.16
C LEU A 10 2.53 -7.40 -4.22
N TYR A 11 3.78 -7.21 -4.63
CA TYR A 11 4.80 -6.53 -3.83
C TYR A 11 4.99 -5.09 -4.30
N LEU A 12 4.99 -4.16 -3.35
CA LEU A 12 5.21 -2.73 -3.57
C LEU A 12 6.31 -2.29 -2.59
N ALA A 13 7.26 -1.51 -3.06
CA ALA A 13 8.31 -1.00 -2.20
C ALA A 13 8.95 0.24 -2.83
N THR A 14 9.34 1.18 -1.99
CA THR A 14 10.13 2.35 -2.40
C THR A 14 11.17 2.63 -1.33
N ASP A 15 12.35 3.10 -1.73
CA ASP A 15 13.37 3.68 -0.87
C ASP A 15 13.30 5.22 -0.82
N GLN A 16 12.39 5.82 -1.59
CA GLN A 16 12.14 7.25 -1.55
C GLN A 16 11.33 7.62 -0.31
N SER A 17 11.65 8.79 0.26
CA SER A 17 10.89 9.38 1.37
C SER A 17 9.40 9.47 1.03
N ILE A 18 8.53 9.00 1.93
CA ILE A 18 7.07 9.04 1.77
C ILE A 18 6.48 10.05 2.75
N ALA A 19 6.10 11.21 2.24
CA ALA A 19 5.43 12.24 3.03
C ALA A 19 3.94 11.92 3.24
N ASN A 20 3.30 12.65 4.16
CA ASN A 20 1.88 12.48 4.45
C ASN A 20 1.00 12.57 3.19
N GLY A 21 0.14 11.58 3.00
CA GLY A 21 -0.83 11.50 1.93
C GLY A 21 -0.25 11.07 0.58
N GLN A 22 1.04 10.74 0.49
CA GLN A 22 1.66 10.26 -0.74
C GLN A 22 1.31 8.80 -1.04
N PHE A 23 1.39 8.46 -2.32
CA PHE A 23 1.26 7.10 -2.82
C PHE A 23 2.63 6.52 -3.10
N PHE A 24 2.79 5.21 -2.90
CA PHE A 24 3.98 4.49 -3.34
C PHE A 24 3.63 3.22 -4.10
N GLY A 25 4.55 2.83 -4.99
CA GLY A 25 4.41 1.66 -5.87
C GLY A 25 5.72 0.90 -6.01
N LEU A 26 6.16 0.68 -7.25
CA LEU A 26 7.44 0.02 -7.58
C LEU A 26 8.57 1.04 -7.71
N GLY A 27 9.16 1.45 -6.58
CA GLY A 27 10.38 2.26 -6.54
C GLY A 27 10.17 3.78 -6.60
N THR A 28 8.92 4.26 -6.51
CA THR A 28 8.62 5.68 -6.44
C THR A 28 7.65 5.99 -5.29
N SER A 29 7.72 7.22 -4.78
CA SER A 29 6.71 7.85 -3.93
C SER A 29 6.32 9.21 -4.51
N GLN A 30 5.01 9.51 -4.55
CA GLN A 30 4.57 10.84 -4.98
C GLN A 30 3.19 11.24 -4.43
N GLY A 31 3.06 12.53 -4.10
CA GLY A 31 1.80 13.16 -3.75
C GLY A 31 1.16 13.96 -4.90
N GLY A 32 0.16 14.76 -4.54
CA GLY A 32 -0.57 15.65 -5.44
C GLY A 32 -1.55 14.93 -6.36
N VAL A 33 -2.13 15.68 -7.30
CA VAL A 33 -3.23 15.21 -8.18
C VAL A 33 -2.86 13.99 -9.04
N ASN A 34 -1.57 13.82 -9.35
CA ASN A 34 -1.06 12.69 -10.14
C ASN A 34 -0.33 11.64 -9.29
N GLY A 35 -0.38 11.75 -7.96
CA GLY A 35 0.35 10.87 -7.05
C GLY A 35 -0.03 9.40 -7.27
N PHE A 36 -1.32 9.10 -7.28
CA PHE A 36 -1.82 7.75 -7.54
C PHE A 36 -1.37 7.24 -8.93
N ALA A 37 -1.69 7.96 -10.01
CA ALA A 37 -1.43 7.53 -11.38
C ALA A 37 0.05 7.17 -11.65
N ARG A 38 0.99 7.82 -10.97
CA ARG A 38 2.43 7.58 -11.13
C ARG A 38 2.99 6.45 -10.26
N ASN A 39 2.22 5.96 -9.29
CA ASN A 39 2.68 4.98 -8.29
C ASN A 39 1.83 3.71 -8.32
N THR A 40 1.40 3.28 -9.52
CA THR A 40 0.48 2.16 -9.67
C THR A 40 1.13 0.91 -10.25
N VAL A 41 0.48 -0.21 -9.97
CA VAL A 41 0.68 -1.49 -10.65
C VAL A 41 -0.66 -1.98 -11.17
N VAL A 42 -0.62 -2.83 -12.20
CA VAL A 42 -1.82 -3.34 -12.86
C VAL A 42 -2.23 -4.70 -12.30
N ILE A 43 -3.53 -4.90 -12.13
CA ILE A 43 -4.12 -6.20 -11.79
C ILE A 43 -4.17 -7.08 -13.04
N PRO A 44 -3.49 -8.24 -13.06
CA PRO A 44 -3.40 -9.08 -14.25
C PRO A 44 -4.64 -9.93 -14.51
N LYS A 45 -5.46 -10.17 -13.48
CA LYS A 45 -6.69 -10.98 -13.53
C LYS A 45 -7.62 -10.56 -12.38
N ALA A 46 -8.93 -10.61 -12.61
CA ALA A 46 -9.92 -10.38 -11.56
C ALA A 46 -9.69 -11.30 -10.35
N ALA A 47 -9.79 -10.73 -9.15
CA ALA A 47 -9.50 -11.38 -7.89
C ALA A 47 -10.16 -10.59 -6.74
N THR A 48 -10.05 -11.09 -5.51
CA THR A 48 -10.46 -10.37 -4.31
C THR A 48 -9.22 -10.07 -3.45
N ILE A 49 -8.99 -8.80 -3.11
CA ILE A 49 -7.96 -8.43 -2.14
C ILE A 49 -8.43 -8.88 -0.76
N THR A 50 -7.57 -9.59 -0.04
CA THR A 50 -7.85 -10.11 1.30
C THR A 50 -7.04 -9.42 2.38
N ASP A 51 -5.79 -9.06 2.08
CA ASP A 51 -4.88 -8.53 3.10
C ASP A 51 -3.95 -7.45 2.56
N LEU A 52 -3.58 -6.54 3.44
CA LEU A 52 -2.42 -5.66 3.33
C LEU A 52 -1.44 -6.01 4.45
N VAL A 53 -0.20 -6.32 4.10
CA VAL A 53 0.95 -6.34 5.01
C VAL A 53 1.79 -5.11 4.72
N PHE A 54 2.04 -4.26 5.72
CA PHE A 54 2.77 -3.01 5.55
C PHE A 54 3.92 -2.90 6.53
N ASN A 55 5.08 -2.43 6.06
CA ASN A 55 6.28 -2.27 6.84
C ASN A 55 6.96 -0.91 6.53
N ILE A 56 7.10 -0.06 7.54
CA ILE A 56 7.76 1.25 7.48
C ILE A 56 9.27 1.17 7.70
N ARG A 57 9.84 -0.03 7.67
CA ARG A 57 11.26 -0.27 7.95
C ARG A 57 11.63 0.26 9.33
N ASP A 58 12.83 0.80 9.49
CA ASP A 58 13.39 1.32 10.74
C ASP A 58 13.16 2.84 10.94
N ASP A 59 12.20 3.44 10.23
CA ASP A 59 11.96 4.89 10.24
C ASP A 59 11.72 5.50 11.64
N ASN A 60 11.17 4.74 12.59
CA ASN A 60 10.90 5.22 13.95
C ASN A 60 12.18 5.61 14.74
N ALA A 61 13.35 5.07 14.37
CA ALA A 61 14.60 5.31 15.08
C ALA A 61 15.41 6.49 14.53
N GLN A 62 14.96 7.11 13.42
CA GLN A 62 15.71 8.15 12.73
C GLN A 62 15.36 9.56 13.22
N PRO A 63 16.33 10.51 13.26
CA PRO A 63 16.04 11.92 13.50
C PRO A 63 15.10 12.48 12.42
N GLY A 64 13.97 13.04 12.83
CA GLY A 64 12.93 13.51 11.89
C GLY A 64 12.01 12.41 11.36
N GLY A 65 12.21 11.16 11.81
CA GLY A 65 11.33 10.05 11.52
C GLY A 65 9.89 10.25 12.03
N PRO A 66 8.95 9.42 11.58
CA PRO A 66 7.54 9.65 11.77
C PRO A 66 7.16 9.43 13.24
N SER A 67 6.46 10.40 13.83
CA SER A 67 5.91 10.31 15.19
C SER A 67 4.39 10.27 15.15
N GLY A 68 3.78 9.52 16.08
CA GLY A 68 2.33 9.36 16.17
C GLY A 68 1.80 8.19 15.34
N VAL A 69 0.56 8.31 14.87
CA VAL A 69 -0.12 7.27 14.09
C VAL A 69 0.35 7.29 12.65
N LYS A 70 0.60 6.10 12.09
CA LYS A 70 0.90 5.90 10.67
C LYS A 70 -0.13 4.94 10.08
N THR A 71 -0.66 5.24 8.91
CA THR A 71 -1.57 4.34 8.22
C THR A 71 -1.13 4.09 6.79
N ALA A 72 -1.48 2.91 6.28
CA ALA A 72 -1.32 2.55 4.88
C ALA A 72 -2.62 1.94 4.39
N GLU A 73 -3.18 2.48 3.32
CA GLU A 73 -4.42 2.02 2.72
C GLU A 73 -4.18 1.60 1.27
N ILE A 74 -4.80 0.49 0.85
CA ILE A 74 -4.85 0.14 -0.57
C ILE A 74 -5.85 1.04 -1.28
N TRP A 75 -5.41 1.68 -2.36
CA TRP A 75 -6.24 2.48 -3.25
C TRP A 75 -6.32 1.79 -4.61
N VAL A 76 -7.51 1.84 -5.20
CA VAL A 76 -7.84 1.23 -6.50
C VAL A 76 -8.32 2.30 -7.46
N SER A 77 -8.14 2.08 -8.75
CA SER A 77 -8.95 2.72 -9.78
C SER A 77 -9.25 1.73 -10.90
N GLY A 78 -10.28 2.03 -11.68
CA GLY A 78 -10.45 1.37 -12.98
C GLY A 78 -9.31 1.72 -13.96
N PRO A 79 -9.46 1.32 -15.23
CA PRO A 79 -8.52 1.65 -16.28
C PRO A 79 -8.28 3.17 -16.38
N CYS A 80 -7.05 3.56 -16.75
CA CYS A 80 -6.64 4.95 -16.97
C CYS A 80 -6.51 5.84 -15.71
N ALA A 81 -6.40 5.25 -14.52
CA ALA A 81 -6.09 5.98 -13.27
C ALA A 81 -7.10 7.07 -12.86
N THR A 82 -8.33 7.03 -13.37
CA THR A 82 -9.37 8.02 -13.05
C THR A 82 -10.21 7.60 -11.86
N GLY A 83 -10.47 8.54 -10.94
CA GLY A 83 -11.40 8.32 -9.82
C GLY A 83 -10.89 7.27 -8.82
N ALA A 84 -9.61 7.33 -8.46
CA ALA A 84 -9.05 6.41 -7.48
C ALA A 84 -9.78 6.53 -6.12
N THR A 85 -10.08 5.39 -5.51
CA THR A 85 -10.80 5.29 -4.23
C THR A 85 -10.05 4.39 -3.26
N GLY A 86 -10.12 4.71 -1.97
CA GLY A 86 -9.66 3.83 -0.90
C GLY A 86 -10.53 2.58 -0.80
N THR A 87 -9.89 1.44 -0.55
CA THR A 87 -10.57 0.15 -0.37
C THR A 87 -11.13 -0.04 1.04
N GLY A 88 -10.70 0.77 2.01
CA GLY A 88 -10.97 0.56 3.44
C GLY A 88 -10.09 -0.52 4.09
N ILE A 89 -9.18 -1.16 3.34
CA ILE A 89 -8.18 -2.08 3.90
C ILE A 89 -6.98 -1.24 4.36
N ILE A 90 -6.95 -0.95 5.67
CA ILE A 90 -6.04 0.03 6.26
C ILE A 90 -5.21 -0.61 7.37
N VAL A 91 -3.88 -0.67 7.19
CA VAL A 91 -2.96 -0.95 8.29
C VAL A 91 -2.80 0.31 9.13
N THR A 92 -2.90 0.17 10.45
CA THR A 92 -2.62 1.26 11.41
C THR A 92 -1.47 0.85 12.31
N LEU A 93 -0.38 1.61 12.29
CA LEU A 93 0.78 1.46 13.15
C LEU A 93 0.77 2.57 14.21
N THR A 94 0.98 2.17 15.46
CA THR A 94 1.07 3.09 16.60
C THR A 94 2.36 2.87 17.37
N GLY A 95 2.83 3.92 18.05
CA GLY A 95 4.08 3.88 18.81
C GLY A 95 5.28 3.51 17.92
N ALA A 96 6.06 2.54 18.37
CA ALA A 96 7.28 2.07 17.71
C ALA A 96 7.06 0.89 16.75
N ALA A 97 5.80 0.56 16.40
CA ALA A 97 5.53 -0.53 15.47
C ALA A 97 6.08 -0.20 14.07
N CYS A 98 6.83 -1.14 13.51
CA CYS A 98 7.40 -1.03 12.16
C CYS A 98 6.63 -1.86 11.12
N CYS A 99 5.81 -2.80 11.56
CA CYS A 99 5.09 -3.74 10.70
C CYS A 99 3.67 -3.95 11.23
N GLY A 100 2.72 -4.15 10.33
CA GLY A 100 1.34 -4.47 10.67
C GLY A 100 0.60 -5.08 9.49
N THR A 101 -0.56 -5.64 9.79
CA THR A 101 -1.45 -6.27 8.82
C THR A 101 -2.87 -5.74 8.96
N ALA A 102 -3.60 -5.75 7.85
CA ALA A 102 -5.02 -5.44 7.81
C ALA A 102 -5.71 -6.42 6.87
N THR A 103 -6.80 -6.99 7.34
CA THR A 103 -7.65 -7.90 6.57
C THR A 103 -8.85 -7.14 6.01
N GLY A 104 -9.37 -7.56 4.87
CA GLY A 104 -10.62 -7.07 4.33
C GLY A 104 -11.09 -7.91 3.15
N SER A 105 -12.04 -7.37 2.40
CA SER A 105 -12.52 -8.00 1.17
C SER A 105 -12.87 -6.91 0.19
N PHE A 106 -12.07 -6.79 -0.87
CA PHE A 106 -12.31 -5.80 -1.91
C PHE A 106 -12.13 -6.44 -3.30
N PRO A 107 -13.20 -6.53 -4.13
CA PRO A 107 -13.10 -7.10 -5.46
C PRO A 107 -12.33 -6.16 -6.40
N VAL A 108 -11.44 -6.74 -7.21
CA VAL A 108 -10.72 -6.03 -8.29
C VAL A 108 -10.88 -6.77 -9.60
N ASN A 109 -10.88 -6.03 -10.69
CA ASN A 109 -10.96 -6.55 -12.05
C ASN A 109 -9.59 -6.56 -12.72
N GLN A 110 -9.48 -7.34 -13.80
CA GLN A 110 -8.34 -7.23 -14.68
C GLN A 110 -8.22 -5.80 -15.22
N CYS A 111 -6.99 -5.29 -15.30
CA CYS A 111 -6.65 -3.92 -15.72
C CYS A 111 -6.98 -2.81 -14.73
N ASP A 112 -7.50 -3.13 -13.54
CA ASP A 112 -7.53 -2.15 -12.44
C ASP A 112 -6.10 -1.78 -12.04
N LEU A 113 -5.94 -0.56 -11.55
CA LEU A 113 -4.67 -0.06 -11.04
C LEU A 113 -4.72 -0.02 -9.51
N LEU A 114 -3.61 -0.42 -8.88
CA LEU A 114 -3.42 -0.41 -7.43
C LEU A 114 -2.24 0.45 -7.02
N SER A 115 -2.39 1.13 -5.89
CA SER A 115 -1.31 1.79 -5.17
C SER A 115 -1.58 1.75 -3.67
N VAL A 116 -0.57 2.06 -2.84
CA VAL A 116 -0.77 2.22 -1.40
C VAL A 116 -0.58 3.68 -1.03
N ARG A 117 -1.57 4.25 -0.35
CA ARG A 117 -1.50 5.60 0.20
C ARG A 117 -1.05 5.54 1.64
N VAL A 118 -0.04 6.33 1.99
CA VAL A 118 0.45 6.45 3.37
C VAL A 118 -0.06 7.74 3.98
N THR A 119 -0.52 7.66 5.23
CA THR A 119 -0.77 8.82 6.08
C THR A 119 0.18 8.75 7.26
N VAL A 120 0.87 9.85 7.54
CA VAL A 120 1.72 10.00 8.72
C VAL A 120 1.33 11.28 9.45
N GLU A 121 1.11 11.17 10.75
CA GLU A 121 0.66 12.31 11.56
C GLU A 121 1.71 13.42 11.62
N ASN A 122 2.99 13.06 11.83
CA ASN A 122 4.12 13.97 11.85
C ASN A 122 5.32 13.35 11.12
N GLY A 123 6.04 14.14 10.33
CA GLY A 123 7.25 13.70 9.60
C GLY A 123 6.95 13.01 8.27
N ALA A 124 7.87 12.17 7.83
CA ALA A 124 7.77 11.32 6.64
C ALA A 124 8.41 9.95 6.94
N LEU A 125 8.14 8.96 6.10
CA LEU A 125 8.89 7.70 6.08
C LEU A 125 10.14 7.92 5.23
N GLU A 126 11.23 8.41 5.81
CA GLU A 126 12.41 8.88 5.09
C GLU A 126 13.14 7.76 4.36
N ASN A 127 13.10 6.54 4.90
CA ASN A 127 13.65 5.34 4.27
C ASN A 127 12.64 4.65 3.34
N GLY A 128 11.47 5.24 3.11
CA GLY A 128 10.39 4.65 2.35
C GLY A 128 9.72 3.47 3.08
N ALA A 129 9.06 2.60 2.32
CA ALA A 129 8.29 1.50 2.90
C ALA A 129 8.20 0.29 1.98
N ALA A 130 7.66 -0.80 2.51
CA ALA A 130 7.26 -1.98 1.74
C ALA A 130 5.81 -2.36 2.09
N ALA A 131 5.07 -2.82 1.08
CA ALA A 131 3.75 -3.41 1.22
C ALA A 131 3.65 -4.69 0.41
N THR A 132 2.91 -5.65 0.95
CA THR A 132 2.46 -6.84 0.22
C THR A 132 0.94 -6.86 0.28
N ILE A 133 0.30 -6.99 -0.88
CA ILE A 133 -1.15 -7.15 -1.01
C ILE A 133 -1.42 -8.62 -1.35
N LEU A 134 -2.27 -9.28 -0.56
CA LEU A 134 -2.68 -10.66 -0.79
C LEU A 134 -4.04 -10.73 -1.47
N PHE A 135 -4.20 -11.76 -2.30
CA PHE A 135 -5.41 -12.00 -3.08
C PHE A 135 -5.86 -13.44 -2.99
N ASP A 136 -7.18 -13.62 -3.00
CA ASP A 136 -7.83 -14.89 -3.27
C ASP A 136 -8.40 -14.91 -4.70
N ASP A 137 -8.34 -16.09 -5.32
CA ASP A 137 -9.14 -16.38 -6.50
C ASP A 137 -10.60 -16.54 -6.06
N ASN A 138 -11.50 -15.74 -6.63
CA ASN A 138 -12.94 -16.01 -6.54
C ASN A 138 -13.30 -17.38 -7.11
#